data_AF-A0A967CSL0-F1
#
_entry.id   AF-A0A967CSL0-F1
#
_cell.length_a   1.000
_cell.length_b   1.000
_cell.length_c   1.000
_cell.angle_alpha   90.00
_cell.angle_beta   90.00
_cell.angle_gamma   90.00
#
_symmetry.space_group_name_H-M   'P 1'
#
loop_
_entity.id
_entity.type
_entity.pdbx_description
1 polymer ?
#
loop_
_entity_poly.entity_id
_entity_poly.type
_entity_poly.pdbx_seq_one_letter_code
_entity_poly.pdbx_strand_id
1 'polypeptide(L)' 'LDYHLATPALAALARRESIYKTEKFSDHAPLTIDYALAL' A
#
# COMPACT_ATOMS: atom_id res chain seq x y z
N LEU A 1 -7.23 9.76 4.40
CA LEU A 1 -6.43 9.83 5.65
C LEU A 1 -5.91 8.41 5.93
N ASP A 2 -5.33 7.79 4.90
CA ASP A 2 -5.30 6.34 4.76
C ASP A 2 -3.86 5.84 4.87
N TYR A 3 -3.64 4.83 5.71
CA TYR A 3 -2.32 4.32 6.04
C TYR A 3 -2.29 2.80 6.03
N HIS A 4 -1.14 2.25 5.66
CA HIS A 4 -0.80 0.85 5.90
C HIS A 4 0.31 0.81 6.95
N LEU A 5 -0.06 0.66 8.22
CA LEU A 5 0.93 0.49 9.30
C LEU A 5 1.33 -0.98 9.39
N ALA A 6 2.64 -1.23 9.39
CA ALA A 6 3.22 -2.57 9.44
C ALA A 6 4.26 -2.68 10.56
N THR A 7 4.47 -3.89 11.08
CA THR A 7 5.58 -4.16 12.00
C THR A 7 6.92 -3.93 11.30
N PRO A 8 8.01 -3.62 12.02
CA PRO A 8 9.30 -3.29 11.40
C PRO A 8 9.80 -4.35 10.41
N ALA A 9 9.63 -5.63 10.73
CA ALA A 9 10.05 -6.74 9.87
C ALA A 9 9.31 -6.77 8.53
N LEU A 10 7.99 -6.51 8.53
CA LEU A 10 7.19 -6.46 7.31
C LEU A 10 7.45 -5.16 6.52
N ALA A 11 7.53 -4.03 7.22
CA ALA A 11 7.80 -2.72 6.62
C ALA A 11 9.12 -2.71 5.84
N ALA A 12 10.15 -3.41 6.34
CA ALA A 12 11.44 -3.56 5.66
C ALA A 12 11.36 -4.27 4.29
N LEU A 13 10.27 -5.00 4.03
CA LEU A 13 10.02 -5.69 2.77
C LEU A 13 9.22 -4.85 1.78
N ALA A 14 8.69 -3.68 2.16
CA ALA A 14 7.97 -2.80 1.24
C ALA A 14 8.92 -2.30 0.14
N ARG A 15 8.43 -2.29 -1.10
CA ARG A 15 9.20 -1.90 -2.30
C ARG A 15 8.59 -0.75 -3.05
N ARG A 16 7.26 -0.66 -3.06
CA ARG A 16 6.55 0.40 -3.76
C ARG A 16 5.20 0.67 -3.12
N GLU A 17 4.81 1.91 -3.18
CA GLU A 17 3.49 2.42 -2.84
C GLU A 17 2.84 3.06 -4.07
N SER A 18 1.51 3.03 -4.12
CA SER A 18 0.75 3.78 -5.12
C SER A 18 -0.65 4.13 -4.61
N ILE A 19 -1.14 5.28 -5.07
CA ILE A 19 -2.52 5.72 -4.82
C ILE A 19 -3.22 5.80 -6.16
N TYR A 20 -4.23 4.95 -6.37
CA TYR A 20 -4.97 4.90 -7.63
C TYR A 20 -6.03 5.99 -7.71
N LYS A 21 -5.90 6.91 -8.67
CA LYS A 21 -6.80 8.07 -8.83
C LYS A 21 -7.46 8.17 -10.21
N THR A 22 -7.25 7.19 -11.08
CA THR A 22 -7.72 7.25 -12.47
C THR A 22 -9.23 7.09 -12.57
N GLU A 23 -9.82 6.20 -11.76
CA GLU A 23 -11.27 6.00 -11.67
C GLU A 23 -11.72 6.13 -10.22
N LYS A 24 -12.92 6.71 -10.02
CA LYS A 24 -13.48 6.95 -8.68
C LYS A 24 -14.43 5.81 -8.30
N PHE A 25 -13.96 4.93 -7.43
CA PHE A 25 -14.75 3.84 -6.87
C PHE A 25 -15.42 4.18 -5.53
N SER A 26 -14.82 5.09 -4.75
CA SER A 26 -15.33 5.60 -3.48
C SER A 26 -14.99 7.09 -3.32
N ASP A 27 -15.42 7.67 -2.21
CA ASP A 27 -14.87 8.92 -1.65
C ASP A 27 -13.37 8.83 -1.28
N HIS A 28 -12.85 7.63 -1.03
CA HIS A 28 -11.42 7.34 -0.87
C HIS A 28 -10.79 6.70 -2.12
N ALA A 29 -9.51 7.01 -2.34
CA ALA A 29 -8.69 6.40 -3.38
C ALA A 29 -7.98 5.14 -2.84
N PRO A 30 -7.94 4.02 -3.59
CA PRO A 30 -7.21 2.82 -3.17
C PRO A 30 -5.71 3.10 -2.95
N LEU A 31 -5.18 2.61 -1.83
CA LEU A 31 -3.75 2.57 -1.50
C LEU A 31 -3.23 1.13 -1.68
N THR A 32 -2.20 0.96 -2.48
CA THR A 32 -1.54 -0.34 -2.72
C THR A 32 -0.09 -0.28 -2.28
N ILE A 33 0.36 -1.29 -1.54
CA ILE A 33 1.76 -1.47 -1.12
C ILE A 33 2.25 -2.82 -1.66
N ASP A 34 3.34 -2.79 -2.41
CA ASP A 34 4.00 -3.97 -2.96
C ASP A 34 5.13 -4.40 -2.01
N TYR A 35 5.14 -5.68 -1.61
CA TYR A 35 6.15 -6.26 -0.73
C TYR A 35 6.99 -7.32 -1.43
N ALA A 36 8.29 -7.38 -1.12
CA ALA A 36 9.19 -8.44 -1.55
C ALA A 36 9.13 -9.63 -0.57
N LEU A 37 7.97 -10.30 -0.52
CA LEU A 37 7.81 -11.54 0.26
C LEU A 37 8.37 -12.73 -0.53
N ALA A 38 9.12 -13.59 0.15
CA ALA A 38 9.51 -14.91 -0.35
C ALA A 38 8.72 -15.96 0.44
N LEU A 39 8.08 -16.89 -0.28
CA LEU A 39 7.25 -17.98 0.25
C LEU A 39 7.96 -19.32 0.13
#